data_AF-A0A1S7UEI4-F1
#
_entry.id   AF-A0A1S7UEI4-F1
#
_cell.length_a   1.000
_cell.length_b   1.000
_cell.length_c   1.000
_cell.angle_alpha   90.00
_cell.angle_beta   90.00
_cell.angle_gamma   90.00
#
_symmetry.space_group_name_H-M   'P 1'
#
loop_
_entity.id
_entity.type
_entity.pdbx_description
1 polymer ?
#
loop_
_entity_poly.entity_id
_entity_poly.type
_entity_poly.pdbx_seq_one_letter_code
_entity_poly.pdbx_strand_id
1 'polypeptide(L)'
;MFEIYCSTRNRVRATWSSLQVTWHEFWSDGGPGRDCFWWLDVMMLIGGIRSGVPRLKNEDYIRYFTNVLFFCEGIVFLLQLEHSLNTENNDLPVKMWEIVKFGTWCNTTVKLFLSLLLHERITVVRNFITSDRVNSGDHAFDDYEYQKFNRYVKIMIGLLSSLIVVDIILLTLPVSSIEEAFASPPQLQKTGKVISGIIHCITVRFVSLLVHPRCFSNLTSAATLLLGKRAKLRMLSHRFTKLITLSDLSLDIYFEHMSRELREALLQQTEYWRFLGVLKGLIAEIFVLVHYFAILTIGAFFYITTGTGISFMSFAITTAAIYLLLEYYFLCRLVDSLQDEAEAMAGVILELCTRMPYSREHHSKYIELRTSFMIILLNIRRGMLMNCFELFEISTLAFVELLNTAYSVLAFLISFG
;
A
#
# COMPACT_ATOMS: atom_id res chain seq x y z
N MET A 1 16.71 -9.33 51.74
CA MET A 1 16.82 -8.38 50.61
C MET A 1 17.61 -8.97 49.43
N PHE A 2 18.76 -9.63 49.68
CA PHE A 2 19.58 -10.26 48.63
C PHE A 2 18.88 -11.42 47.89
N GLU A 3 18.12 -12.27 48.59
CA GLU A 3 17.36 -13.38 47.97
C GLU A 3 16.22 -12.91 47.05
N ILE A 4 15.55 -11.80 47.41
CA ILE A 4 14.51 -11.20 46.57
C ILE A 4 15.13 -10.69 45.27
N TYR A 5 16.28 -10.01 45.35
CA TYR A 5 16.97 -9.50 44.16
C TYR A 5 17.45 -10.63 43.22
N CYS A 6 17.98 -11.73 43.78
CA CYS A 6 18.37 -12.91 42.99
C CYS A 6 17.17 -13.59 42.31
N SER A 7 16.03 -13.69 43.00
CA SER A 7 14.80 -14.27 42.43
C SER A 7 14.25 -13.46 41.26
N THR A 8 14.19 -12.13 41.39
CA THR A 8 13.71 -11.25 40.31
C THR A 8 14.63 -11.29 39.10
N ARG A 9 15.96 -11.28 39.32
CA ARG A 9 16.95 -11.36 38.23
C ARG A 9 16.85 -12.67 37.45
N ASN A 10 16.65 -13.79 38.14
CA ASN A 10 16.51 -15.10 37.50
C ASN A 10 15.20 -15.21 36.70
N ARG A 11 14.08 -14.63 37.19
CA ARG A 11 12.83 -14.57 36.43
C ARG A 11 12.96 -13.70 35.18
N VAL A 12 13.60 -12.53 35.28
CA VAL A 12 13.84 -11.66 34.11
C VAL A 12 14.71 -12.36 33.08
N ARG A 13 15.79 -13.05 33.50
CA ARG A 13 16.65 -13.80 32.59
C ARG A 13 15.91 -14.96 31.91
N ALA A 14 15.10 -15.73 32.64
CA ALA A 14 14.32 -16.82 32.08
C ALA A 14 13.29 -16.31 31.05
N THR A 15 12.61 -15.20 31.36
CA THR A 15 11.65 -14.55 30.46
C THR A 15 12.35 -14.01 29.21
N TRP A 16 13.54 -13.45 29.37
CA TRP A 16 14.35 -12.96 28.24
C TRP A 16 14.81 -14.10 27.34
N SER A 17 15.27 -15.22 27.91
CA SER A 17 15.67 -16.39 27.11
C SER A 17 14.49 -17.02 26.36
N SER A 18 13.30 -17.09 26.96
CA SER A 18 12.10 -17.60 26.25
C SER A 18 11.66 -16.66 25.14
N LEU A 19 11.75 -15.34 25.37
CA LEU A 19 11.48 -14.33 24.35
C LEU A 19 12.47 -14.46 23.19
N GLN A 20 13.75 -14.64 23.47
CA GLN A 20 14.79 -14.76 22.44
C GLN A 20 14.60 -16.01 21.58
N VAL A 21 14.25 -17.16 22.17
CA VAL A 21 13.94 -18.39 21.40
C VAL A 21 12.71 -18.19 20.52
N THR A 22 11.64 -17.62 21.08
CA THR A 22 10.41 -17.31 20.32
C THR A 22 10.70 -16.33 19.18
N TRP A 23 11.58 -15.36 19.41
CA TRP A 23 12.00 -14.39 18.40
C TRP A 23 12.83 -15.07 17.31
N HIS A 24 13.75 -15.98 17.67
CA HIS A 24 14.54 -16.72 16.69
C HIS A 24 13.68 -17.67 15.83
N GLU A 25 12.71 -18.36 16.43
CA GLU A 25 11.73 -19.18 15.71
C GLU A 25 10.84 -18.33 14.80
N PHE A 26 10.44 -17.15 15.27
CA PHE A 26 9.63 -16.20 14.51
C PHE A 26 10.33 -15.75 13.22
N TRP A 27 11.64 -15.50 13.28
CA TRP A 27 12.47 -15.09 12.15
C TRP A 27 13.14 -16.23 11.38
N SER A 28 12.93 -17.49 11.80
CA SER A 28 13.51 -18.65 11.13
C SER A 28 12.94 -18.84 9.71
N ASP A 29 13.61 -19.64 8.88
CA ASP A 29 13.21 -19.91 7.49
C ASP A 29 11.84 -20.61 7.35
N GLY A 30 11.29 -21.14 8.44
CA GLY A 30 9.91 -21.67 8.53
C GLY A 30 8.96 -20.81 9.38
N GLY A 31 9.45 -19.70 9.91
CA GLY A 31 8.72 -18.83 10.84
C GLY A 31 7.70 -17.93 10.14
N PRO A 32 6.66 -17.47 10.86
CA PRO A 32 5.64 -16.55 10.33
C PRO A 32 6.23 -15.21 9.86
N GLY A 33 7.38 -14.79 10.40
CA GLY A 33 8.08 -13.57 9.96
C GLY A 33 8.64 -13.65 8.53
N ARG A 34 8.69 -14.86 7.93
CA ARG A 34 9.09 -15.03 6.55
C ARG A 34 8.03 -14.48 5.59
N ASP A 35 6.74 -14.63 5.88
CA ASP A 35 5.63 -14.26 4.99
C ASP A 35 5.33 -12.74 5.04
N CYS A 36 5.36 -12.08 3.89
CA CYS A 36 5.05 -10.65 3.79
C CYS A 36 3.59 -10.34 4.17
N PHE A 37 2.66 -11.28 3.95
CA PHE A 37 1.28 -11.06 4.31
C PHE A 37 1.07 -11.04 5.83
N TRP A 38 1.91 -11.73 6.60
CA TRP A 38 1.90 -11.61 8.06
C TRP A 38 2.26 -10.18 8.50
N TRP A 39 3.27 -9.56 7.89
CA TRP A 39 3.65 -8.17 8.17
C TRP A 39 2.56 -7.19 7.80
N LEU A 40 1.92 -7.41 6.65
CA LEU A 40 0.78 -6.61 6.21
C LEU A 40 -0.37 -6.73 7.22
N ASP A 41 -0.67 -7.94 7.67
CA ASP A 41 -1.73 -8.20 8.63
C ASP A 41 -1.44 -7.57 10.02
N VAL A 42 -0.18 -7.53 10.45
CA VAL A 42 0.24 -6.82 11.68
C VAL A 42 0.05 -5.32 11.53
N MET A 43 0.43 -4.75 10.39
CA MET A 43 0.22 -3.33 10.11
C MET A 43 -1.27 -2.96 10.10
N MET A 44 -2.10 -3.80 9.47
CA MET A 44 -3.56 -3.66 9.50
C MET A 44 -4.12 -3.74 10.93
N LEU A 45 -3.62 -4.67 11.75
CA LEU A 45 -4.04 -4.82 13.15
C LEU A 45 -3.70 -3.58 13.98
N ILE A 46 -2.49 -3.03 13.82
CA ILE A 46 -2.09 -1.77 14.47
C ILE A 46 -3.01 -0.63 14.02
N GLY A 47 -3.39 -0.63 12.74
CA GLY A 47 -4.42 0.27 12.19
C GLY A 47 -5.86 -0.02 12.67
N GLY A 48 -6.08 -1.01 13.53
CA GLY A 48 -7.42 -1.35 14.03
C GLY A 48 -8.33 -2.01 12.99
N ILE A 49 -7.75 -2.53 11.89
CA ILE A 49 -8.44 -3.33 10.88
C ILE A 49 -8.34 -4.80 11.26
N ARG A 50 -9.44 -5.55 11.09
CA ARG A 50 -9.41 -7.01 11.27
C ARG A 50 -8.49 -7.62 10.23
N SER A 51 -7.46 -8.33 10.68
CA SER A 51 -6.54 -9.00 9.79
C SER A 51 -6.72 -10.51 9.86
N GLY A 52 -6.17 -11.23 8.89
CA GLY A 52 -6.29 -12.68 8.82
C GLY A 52 -5.39 -13.43 9.81
N VAL A 53 -4.76 -12.77 10.79
CA VAL A 53 -3.74 -13.38 11.66
C VAL A 53 -4.39 -14.34 12.65
N PRO A 54 -4.27 -15.67 12.49
CA PRO A 54 -4.98 -16.61 13.37
C PRO A 54 -4.34 -16.73 14.77
N ARG A 55 -3.30 -15.95 15.09
CA ARG A 55 -2.30 -16.32 16.12
C ARG A 55 -2.07 -15.30 17.24
N LEU A 56 -2.60 -14.07 17.16
CA LEU A 56 -2.48 -13.14 18.29
C LEU A 56 -3.65 -13.33 19.27
N LYS A 57 -3.36 -13.93 20.43
CA LYS A 57 -4.35 -14.15 21.51
C LYS A 57 -5.07 -12.86 21.98
N ASN A 58 -4.48 -11.70 21.69
CA ASN A 58 -4.99 -10.38 22.11
C ASN A 58 -5.37 -9.48 20.91
N GLU A 59 -5.61 -10.05 19.72
CA GLU A 59 -5.96 -9.27 18.52
C GLU A 59 -7.14 -8.33 18.76
N ASP A 60 -8.24 -8.87 19.31
CA ASP A 60 -9.45 -8.10 19.60
C ASP A 60 -9.19 -6.93 20.54
N TYR A 61 -8.43 -7.16 21.62
CA TYR A 61 -8.09 -6.11 22.58
C TYR A 61 -7.27 -4.99 21.95
N ILE A 62 -6.25 -5.33 21.15
CA ILE A 62 -5.42 -4.35 20.44
C ILE A 62 -6.30 -3.51 19.51
N ARG A 63 -7.17 -4.16 18.74
CA ARG A 63 -8.08 -3.51 17.79
C ARG A 63 -9.08 -2.59 18.48
N TYR A 64 -9.75 -3.05 19.54
CA TYR A 64 -10.70 -2.21 20.27
C TYR A 64 -10.00 -1.02 20.91
N PHE A 65 -8.83 -1.25 21.51
CA PHE A 65 -8.03 -0.19 22.11
C PHE A 65 -7.60 0.88 21.10
N THR A 66 -7.02 0.48 19.96
CA THR A 66 -6.59 1.44 18.93
C THR A 66 -7.77 2.17 18.30
N ASN A 67 -8.93 1.53 18.11
CA ASN A 67 -10.11 2.18 17.54
C ASN A 67 -10.78 3.16 18.53
N VAL A 68 -10.86 2.82 19.81
CA VAL A 68 -11.36 3.75 20.84
C VAL A 68 -10.47 4.99 20.92
N LEU A 69 -9.15 4.81 20.95
CA LEU A 69 -8.22 5.95 20.96
C LEU A 69 -8.35 6.84 19.72
N PHE A 70 -8.46 6.23 18.53
CA PHE A 70 -8.65 6.97 17.28
C PHE A 70 -9.97 7.74 17.23
N PHE A 71 -11.05 7.19 17.81
CA PHE A 71 -12.32 7.89 17.92
C PHE A 71 -12.25 9.06 18.90
N CYS A 72 -11.61 8.87 20.06
CA CYS A 72 -11.36 9.95 21.01
C CYS A 72 -10.56 11.10 20.38
N GLU A 73 -9.54 10.77 19.58
CA GLU A 73 -8.75 11.74 18.82
C GLU A 73 -9.61 12.54 17.82
N GLY A 74 -10.52 11.86 17.11
CA GLY A 74 -11.49 12.51 16.22
C GLY A 74 -12.38 13.54 16.94
N ILE A 75 -12.85 13.22 18.15
CA ILE A 75 -13.61 14.16 18.98
C ILE A 75 -12.76 15.39 19.32
N VAL A 76 -11.49 15.19 19.67
CA VAL A 76 -10.58 16.32 19.97
C VAL A 76 -10.41 17.23 18.75
N PHE A 77 -10.16 16.66 17.56
CA PHE A 77 -10.03 17.46 16.33
C PHE A 77 -11.32 18.16 15.95
N LEU A 78 -12.48 17.53 16.14
CA LEU A 78 -13.77 18.16 15.89
C LEU A 78 -14.00 19.36 16.82
N LEU A 79 -13.69 19.23 18.11
CA LEU A 79 -13.81 20.33 19.08
C LEU A 79 -12.83 21.47 18.79
N GLN A 80 -11.61 21.15 18.33
CA GLN A 80 -10.64 22.16 17.90
C GLN A 80 -11.12 22.91 16.65
N LEU A 81 -11.67 22.20 15.66
CA LEU A 81 -12.26 22.80 14.46
C LEU A 81 -13.45 23.69 14.80
N GLU A 82 -14.39 23.20 15.61
CA GLU A 82 -15.56 23.98 16.05
C GLU A 82 -15.14 25.26 16.77
N HIS A 83 -14.16 25.15 17.69
CA HIS A 83 -13.64 26.32 18.40
C HIS A 83 -12.99 27.33 17.47
N SER A 84 -12.17 26.86 16.52
CA SER A 84 -11.47 27.71 15.55
C SER A 84 -12.43 28.42 14.59
N LEU A 85 -13.51 27.75 14.16
CA LEU A 85 -14.53 28.35 13.30
C LEU A 85 -15.38 29.39 14.04
N ASN A 86 -15.69 29.15 15.33
CA ASN A 86 -16.52 30.04 16.14
C ASN A 86 -15.76 31.24 16.73
N THR A 87 -14.44 31.20 16.76
CA THR A 87 -13.64 32.32 17.27
C THR A 87 -13.57 33.42 16.21
N GLU A 88 -13.93 34.64 16.59
CA GLU A 88 -13.96 35.83 15.70
C GLU A 88 -12.57 36.25 15.19
N ASN A 89 -11.48 35.63 15.68
CA ASN A 89 -10.14 35.88 15.16
C ASN A 89 -10.07 35.53 13.66
N ASN A 90 -9.49 36.45 12.90
CA ASN A 90 -9.33 36.35 11.45
C ASN A 90 -8.08 35.55 11.02
N ASP A 91 -7.54 34.70 11.88
CA ASP A 91 -6.35 33.87 11.58
C ASP A 91 -6.72 32.70 10.67
N LEU A 92 -6.95 33.02 9.39
CA LEU A 92 -7.36 32.07 8.36
C LEU A 92 -6.39 30.87 8.20
N PRO A 93 -5.05 31.01 8.33
CA PRO A 93 -4.14 29.86 8.32
C PRO A 93 -4.39 28.86 9.46
N VAL A 94 -4.75 29.35 10.65
CA VAL A 94 -5.10 28.49 11.79
C VAL A 94 -6.39 27.72 11.51
N LYS A 95 -7.41 28.41 10.98
CA LYS A 95 -8.67 27.76 10.56
C LYS A 95 -8.42 26.68 9.50
N MET A 96 -7.59 26.96 8.50
CA MET A 96 -7.22 25.99 7.47
C MET A 96 -6.43 24.81 8.03
N TRP A 97 -5.52 25.04 8.99
CA TRP A 97 -4.81 23.94 9.67
C TRP A 97 -5.76 23.00 10.42
N GLU A 98 -6.73 23.55 11.16
CA GLU A 98 -7.75 22.75 11.83
C GLU A 98 -8.63 21.97 10.85
N ILE A 99 -9.00 22.58 9.71
CA ILE A 99 -9.72 21.90 8.63
C ILE A 99 -8.90 20.74 8.05
N VAL A 100 -7.60 20.93 7.84
CA VAL A 100 -6.71 19.87 7.32
C VAL A 100 -6.54 18.73 8.32
N LYS A 101 -6.38 19.02 9.62
CA LYS A 101 -6.31 17.98 10.67
C LYS A 101 -7.58 17.14 10.68
N PHE A 102 -8.74 17.79 10.75
CA PHE A 102 -10.02 17.09 10.74
C PHE A 102 -10.26 16.34 9.42
N GLY A 103 -9.92 16.95 8.28
CA GLY A 103 -9.98 16.32 6.96
C GLY A 103 -9.11 15.07 6.85
N THR A 104 -7.91 15.09 7.44
CA THR A 104 -7.00 13.93 7.51
C THR A 104 -7.60 12.80 8.34
N TRP A 105 -8.24 13.12 9.46
CA TRP A 105 -8.96 12.15 10.27
C TRP A 105 -10.16 11.55 9.52
N CYS A 106 -10.94 12.37 8.83
CA CYS A 106 -12.04 11.93 7.96
C CYS A 106 -11.54 11.00 6.84
N ASN A 107 -10.48 11.40 6.13
CA ASN A 107 -9.85 10.58 5.09
C ASN A 107 -9.36 9.24 5.63
N THR A 108 -8.74 9.25 6.81
CA THR A 108 -8.29 8.02 7.48
C THR A 108 -9.47 7.11 7.86
N THR A 109 -10.59 7.69 8.29
CA THR A 109 -11.84 6.96 8.57
C THR A 109 -12.46 6.37 7.31
N VAL A 110 -12.48 7.12 6.20
CA VAL A 110 -12.92 6.61 4.91
C VAL A 110 -12.00 5.50 4.41
N LYS A 111 -10.67 5.66 4.54
CA LYS A 111 -9.68 4.63 4.22
C LYS A 111 -9.92 3.35 5.03
N LEU A 112 -10.19 3.49 6.34
CA LEU A 112 -10.52 2.38 7.23
C LEU A 112 -11.79 1.65 6.78
N PHE A 113 -12.86 2.38 6.51
CA PHE A 113 -14.12 1.82 6.03
C PHE A 113 -13.96 1.14 4.67
N LEU A 114 -13.22 1.77 3.75
CA LEU A 114 -12.88 1.22 2.44
C LEU A 114 -12.09 -0.09 2.59
N SER A 115 -11.12 -0.16 3.50
CA SER A 115 -10.40 -1.40 3.83
C SER A 115 -11.32 -2.52 4.29
N LEU A 116 -12.32 -2.21 5.12
CA LEU A 116 -13.32 -3.18 5.58
C LEU A 116 -14.21 -3.66 4.42
N LEU A 117 -14.66 -2.75 3.55
CA LEU A 117 -15.44 -3.10 2.35
C LEU A 117 -14.63 -3.92 1.33
N LEU A 118 -13.34 -3.64 1.22
CA LEU A 118 -12.44 -4.33 0.30
C LEU A 118 -11.89 -5.64 0.84
N HIS A 119 -12.12 -5.96 2.11
CA HIS A 119 -11.48 -7.08 2.78
C HIS A 119 -11.67 -8.43 2.07
N GLU A 120 -12.89 -8.72 1.60
CA GLU A 120 -13.16 -9.96 0.86
C GLU A 120 -12.39 -10.01 -0.46
N ARG A 121 -12.40 -8.91 -1.22
CA ARG A 121 -11.66 -8.78 -2.49
C ARG A 121 -10.15 -8.90 -2.27
N ILE A 122 -9.62 -8.28 -1.21
CA ILE A 122 -8.20 -8.40 -0.80
C ILE A 122 -7.86 -9.87 -0.51
N THR A 123 -8.67 -10.56 0.29
CA THR A 123 -8.46 -11.97 0.63
C THR A 123 -8.51 -12.87 -0.59
N VAL A 124 -9.45 -12.64 -1.51
CA VAL A 124 -9.56 -13.39 -2.75
C VAL A 124 -8.29 -13.24 -3.62
N VAL A 125 -7.79 -12.02 -3.79
CA VAL A 125 -6.56 -11.78 -4.58
C VAL A 125 -5.32 -12.30 -3.85
N ARG A 126 -5.25 -12.16 -2.52
CA ARG A 126 -4.19 -12.74 -1.68
C ARG A 126 -4.11 -14.25 -1.84
N ASN A 127 -5.24 -14.94 -1.72
CA ASN A 127 -5.32 -16.39 -1.88
C ASN A 127 -4.89 -16.84 -3.29
N PHE A 128 -5.19 -16.04 -4.31
CA PHE A 128 -4.68 -16.29 -5.66
C PHE A 128 -3.15 -16.16 -5.72
N ILE A 129 -2.59 -15.08 -5.15
CA ILE A 129 -1.14 -14.82 -5.15
C ILE A 129 -0.37 -15.95 -4.44
N THR A 130 -0.91 -16.46 -3.33
CA THR A 130 -0.28 -17.55 -2.57
C THR A 130 -0.53 -18.94 -3.15
N SER A 131 -1.46 -19.08 -4.10
CA SER A 131 -1.75 -20.38 -4.72
C SER A 131 -0.78 -20.76 -5.83
N ASP A 132 -0.63 -22.07 -6.08
CA ASP A 132 0.19 -22.62 -7.17
C ASP A 132 -0.53 -22.66 -8.53
N ARG A 133 -1.70 -22.01 -8.64
CA ARG A 133 -2.56 -22.06 -9.84
C ARG A 133 -1.90 -21.44 -11.08
N VAL A 134 -1.08 -20.42 -10.88
CA VAL A 134 -0.24 -19.81 -11.92
C VAL A 134 1.21 -20.05 -11.55
N ASN A 135 1.93 -20.74 -12.43
CA ASN A 135 3.29 -21.22 -12.26
C ASN A 135 4.02 -21.24 -13.60
N SER A 136 5.35 -21.16 -13.58
CA SER A 136 6.14 -21.17 -14.81
C SER A 136 6.43 -22.57 -15.35
N GLY A 137 6.10 -23.62 -14.59
CA GLY A 137 6.62 -24.98 -14.81
C GLY A 137 8.09 -25.12 -14.37
N ASP A 138 8.64 -24.13 -13.68
CA ASP A 138 9.96 -24.13 -13.07
C ASP A 138 9.86 -23.79 -11.58
N HIS A 139 9.94 -24.81 -10.73
CA HIS A 139 9.83 -24.58 -9.29
C HIS A 139 10.95 -23.66 -8.76
N ALA A 140 12.17 -23.74 -9.31
CA ALA A 140 13.27 -22.91 -8.85
C ALA A 140 13.07 -21.43 -9.22
N PHE A 141 12.57 -21.16 -10.44
CA PHE A 141 12.22 -19.79 -10.86
C PHE A 141 11.02 -19.24 -10.05
N ASP A 142 9.99 -20.06 -9.83
CA ASP A 142 8.78 -19.65 -9.11
C ASP A 142 9.10 -19.32 -7.65
N ASP A 143 9.90 -20.16 -6.98
CA ASP A 143 10.39 -19.91 -5.62
C ASP A 143 11.23 -18.63 -5.56
N TYR A 144 12.10 -18.41 -6.55
CA TYR A 144 12.93 -17.20 -6.63
C TYR A 144 12.08 -15.93 -6.77
N GLU A 145 11.13 -15.88 -7.71
CA GLU A 145 10.27 -14.71 -7.90
C GLU A 145 9.33 -14.50 -6.70
N TYR A 146 8.85 -15.56 -6.06
CA TYR A 146 8.07 -15.44 -4.82
C TYR A 146 8.90 -14.84 -3.67
N GLN A 147 10.13 -15.32 -3.46
CA GLN A 147 11.04 -14.78 -2.44
C GLN A 147 11.38 -13.31 -2.70
N LYS A 148 11.59 -12.94 -3.97
CA LYS A 148 11.85 -11.57 -4.40
C LYS A 148 10.66 -10.66 -4.13
N PHE A 149 9.44 -11.07 -4.50
CA PHE A 149 8.20 -10.39 -4.14
C PHE A 149 8.10 -10.15 -2.63
N ASN A 150 8.27 -11.21 -1.84
CA ASN A 150 8.17 -11.18 -0.40
C ASN A 150 9.20 -10.22 0.22
N ARG A 151 10.45 -10.24 -0.28
CA ARG A 151 11.50 -9.32 0.15
C ARG A 151 11.12 -7.85 -0.13
N TYR A 152 10.62 -7.52 -1.32
CA TYR A 152 10.24 -6.15 -1.65
C TYR A 152 9.11 -5.62 -0.75
N VAL A 153 8.07 -6.43 -0.52
CA VAL A 153 6.96 -6.04 0.37
C VAL A 153 7.45 -5.82 1.80
N LYS A 154 8.31 -6.69 2.33
CA LYS A 154 8.88 -6.52 3.68
C LYS A 154 9.74 -5.25 3.79
N ILE A 155 10.56 -4.95 2.79
CA ILE A 155 11.33 -3.71 2.76
C ILE A 155 10.39 -2.50 2.77
N MET A 156 9.34 -2.50 1.94
CA MET A 156 8.36 -1.41 1.90
C MET A 156 7.64 -1.22 3.24
N ILE A 157 7.11 -2.29 3.85
CA ILE A 157 6.44 -2.22 5.16
C ILE A 157 7.43 -1.76 6.24
N GLY A 158 8.68 -2.24 6.19
CA GLY A 158 9.74 -1.81 7.10
C GLY A 158 10.06 -0.32 6.98
N LEU A 159 10.16 0.20 5.75
CA LEU A 159 10.37 1.62 5.50
C LEU A 159 9.20 2.47 6.03
N LEU A 160 7.96 2.10 5.72
CA LEU A 160 6.78 2.81 6.24
C LEU A 160 6.71 2.75 7.77
N SER A 161 7.01 1.61 8.37
CA SER A 161 7.08 1.47 9.83
C SER A 161 8.18 2.33 10.43
N SER A 162 9.34 2.44 9.76
CA SER A 162 10.44 3.30 10.22
C SER A 162 10.08 4.79 10.17
N LEU A 163 9.34 5.21 9.15
CA LEU A 163 8.84 6.58 9.03
C LEU A 163 7.88 6.91 10.17
N ILE A 164 6.97 5.99 10.50
CA ILE A 164 6.05 6.14 11.65
C ILE A 164 6.84 6.30 12.97
N VAL A 165 7.90 5.51 13.16
CA VAL A 165 8.76 5.61 14.35
C VAL A 165 9.48 6.96 14.41
N VAL A 166 10.01 7.45 13.28
CA VAL A 166 10.64 8.77 13.19
C VAL A 166 9.63 9.87 13.54
N ASP A 167 8.41 9.82 12.99
CA ASP A 167 7.38 10.81 13.29
C ASP A 167 6.96 10.77 14.77
N ILE A 168 6.89 9.58 15.38
CA ILE A 168 6.67 9.46 16.83
C ILE A 168 7.78 10.15 17.61
N ILE A 169 9.06 9.91 17.26
CA ILE A 169 10.19 10.54 17.94
C ILE A 169 10.12 12.07 17.77
N LEU A 170 9.84 12.57 16.57
CA LEU A 170 9.72 14.00 16.31
C LEU A 170 8.59 14.65 17.12
N LEU A 171 7.43 14.02 17.22
CA LEU A 171 6.30 14.54 18.01
C LEU A 171 6.51 14.43 19.53
N THR A 172 7.45 13.62 20.00
CA THR A 172 7.79 13.58 21.43
C THR A 172 8.70 14.72 21.88
N LEU A 173 9.30 15.48 20.96
CA LEU A 173 10.13 16.62 21.30
C LEU A 173 9.26 17.81 21.76
N PRO A 174 9.50 18.39 22.93
CA PRO A 174 8.71 19.51 23.44
C PRO A 174 9.11 20.81 22.72
N VAL A 175 8.55 21.03 21.54
CA VAL A 175 8.71 22.26 20.75
C VAL A 175 7.47 23.12 20.92
N SER A 176 7.64 24.41 21.22
CA SER A 176 6.52 25.35 21.45
C SER A 176 5.51 25.38 20.29
N SER A 177 5.97 25.26 19.05
CA SER A 177 5.10 25.18 17.88
C SER A 177 4.20 23.93 17.86
N ILE A 178 4.65 22.80 18.41
CA ILE A 178 3.82 21.59 18.53
C ILE A 178 2.75 21.80 19.60
N GLU A 179 3.11 22.40 20.73
CA GLU A 179 2.16 22.71 21.80
C GLU A 179 1.06 23.67 21.33
N GLU A 180 1.42 24.64 20.49
CA GLU A 180 0.46 25.55 19.86
C GLU A 180 -0.41 24.85 18.81
N ALA A 181 0.18 24.04 17.92
CA ALA A 181 -0.53 23.33 16.85
C ALA A 181 -1.51 22.26 17.37
N PHE A 182 -1.26 21.73 18.56
CA PHE A 182 -2.09 20.72 19.23
C PHE A 182 -2.69 21.24 20.54
N ALA A 183 -2.86 22.55 20.67
CA ALA A 183 -3.41 23.17 21.86
C ALA A 183 -4.74 22.53 22.27
N SER A 184 -4.91 22.28 23.58
CA SER A 184 -6.13 21.65 24.09
C SER A 184 -7.33 22.57 23.87
N PRO A 185 -8.44 22.09 23.28
CA PRO A 185 -9.62 22.91 23.09
C PRO A 185 -10.16 23.38 24.45
N PRO A 186 -10.66 24.63 24.56
CA PRO A 186 -11.07 25.22 25.83
C PRO A 186 -12.18 24.44 26.54
N GLN A 187 -13.02 23.72 25.79
CA GLN A 187 -14.04 22.81 26.32
C GLN A 187 -13.41 21.71 27.19
N LEU A 188 -12.27 21.14 26.77
CA LEU A 188 -11.58 20.09 27.52
C LEU A 188 -10.84 20.65 28.74
N GLN A 189 -10.32 21.88 28.66
CA GLN A 189 -9.65 22.54 29.78
C GLN A 189 -10.60 22.73 30.99
N LYS A 190 -11.90 22.93 30.74
CA LYS A 190 -12.93 23.03 31.80
C LYS A 190 -13.09 21.75 32.63
N THR A 191 -12.72 20.59 32.08
CA THR A 191 -12.85 19.28 32.75
C THR A 191 -11.79 19.05 33.84
N GLY A 192 -10.85 19.99 34.01
CA GLY A 192 -9.81 19.94 35.04
C GLY A 192 -8.42 19.66 34.47
N LYS A 193 -7.40 20.23 35.13
CA LYS A 193 -6.00 20.24 34.65
C LYS A 193 -5.41 18.84 34.44
N VAL A 194 -5.76 17.89 35.30
CA VAL A 194 -5.23 16.51 35.23
C VAL A 194 -5.80 15.77 34.02
N ILE A 195 -7.13 15.81 33.84
CA ILE A 195 -7.80 15.11 32.73
C ILE A 195 -7.39 15.72 31.40
N SER A 196 -7.37 17.06 31.29
CA SER A 196 -6.91 17.75 30.09
C SER A 196 -5.45 17.41 29.75
N GLY A 197 -4.57 17.32 30.75
CA GLY A 197 -3.18 16.93 30.56
C GLY A 197 -3.02 15.49 30.05
N ILE A 198 -3.83 14.55 30.55
CA ILE A 198 -3.85 13.16 30.08
C ILE A 198 -4.34 13.09 28.64
N ILE A 199 -5.45 13.74 28.31
CA ILE A 199 -6.00 13.74 26.94
C ILE A 199 -4.99 14.36 25.97
N HIS A 200 -4.42 15.51 26.30
CA HIS A 200 -3.41 16.15 25.45
C HIS A 200 -2.17 15.26 25.24
N CYS A 201 -1.68 14.62 26.31
CA CYS A 201 -0.57 13.67 26.22
C CYS A 201 -0.92 12.49 25.29
N ILE A 202 -2.14 11.97 25.38
CA ILE A 202 -2.62 10.88 24.52
C ILE A 202 -2.70 11.35 23.06
N THR A 203 -3.37 12.48 22.79
CA THR A 203 -3.56 13.01 21.44
C THR A 203 -2.22 13.29 20.77
N VAL A 204 -1.33 14.06 21.41
CA VAL A 204 -0.06 14.48 20.79
C VAL A 204 0.91 13.32 20.59
N ARG A 205 1.02 12.40 21.55
CA ARG A 205 2.01 11.33 21.48
C ARG A 205 1.55 10.12 20.66
N PHE A 206 0.25 9.87 20.59
CA PHE A 206 -0.29 8.70 19.90
C PHE A 206 -0.89 9.03 18.53
N VAL A 207 -1.07 10.30 18.14
CA VAL A 207 -1.54 10.66 16.78
C VAL A 207 -0.76 9.92 15.70
N SER A 208 0.57 9.89 15.79
CA SER A 208 1.37 9.22 14.75
C SER A 208 1.12 7.72 14.71
N LEU A 209 0.98 7.08 15.88
CA LEU A 209 0.71 5.65 16.00
C LEU A 209 -0.72 5.29 15.57
N LEU A 210 -1.68 6.20 15.73
CA LEU A 210 -3.09 5.93 15.44
C LEU A 210 -3.45 6.27 13.99
N VAL A 211 -2.96 7.39 13.46
CA VAL A 211 -3.33 7.89 12.13
C VAL A 211 -2.51 7.21 11.03
N HIS A 212 -1.18 7.11 11.18
CA HIS A 212 -0.32 6.66 10.07
C HIS A 212 -0.52 5.20 9.68
N PRO A 213 -0.58 4.21 10.60
CA PRO A 213 -0.84 2.81 10.22
C PRO A 213 -2.18 2.65 9.47
N ARG A 214 -3.21 3.40 9.88
CA ARG A 214 -4.50 3.42 9.18
C ARG A 214 -4.39 4.06 7.80
N CYS A 215 -3.72 5.21 7.71
CA CYS A 215 -3.53 5.91 6.45
C CYS A 215 -2.79 5.04 5.43
N PHE A 216 -1.71 4.36 5.86
CA PHE A 216 -0.89 3.53 4.98
C PHE A 216 -1.42 2.11 4.76
N SER A 217 -2.41 1.63 5.51
CA SER A 217 -2.96 0.28 5.37
C SER A 217 -3.49 -0.02 3.96
N ASN A 218 -4.17 0.95 3.34
CA ASN A 218 -4.67 0.83 1.97
C ASN A 218 -3.52 0.80 0.95
N LEU A 219 -2.53 1.69 1.12
CA LEU A 219 -1.33 1.72 0.28
C LEU A 219 -0.57 0.40 0.35
N THR A 220 -0.29 -0.09 1.55
CA THR A 220 0.46 -1.34 1.72
C THR A 220 -0.29 -2.56 1.22
N SER A 221 -1.62 -2.59 1.39
CA SER A 221 -2.47 -3.63 0.81
C SER A 221 -2.43 -3.59 -0.71
N ALA A 222 -2.72 -2.42 -1.31
CA ALA A 222 -2.66 -2.20 -2.75
C ALA A 222 -1.30 -2.60 -3.33
N ALA A 223 -0.21 -2.14 -2.71
CA ALA A 223 1.14 -2.41 -3.16
C ALA A 223 1.52 -3.88 -3.04
N THR A 224 1.14 -4.54 -1.95
CA THR A 224 1.37 -5.99 -1.78
C THR A 224 0.64 -6.79 -2.85
N LEU A 225 -0.61 -6.45 -3.14
CA LEU A 225 -1.39 -7.16 -4.16
C LEU A 225 -0.86 -6.90 -5.58
N LEU A 226 -0.48 -5.65 -5.91
CA LEU A 226 0.12 -5.30 -7.19
C LEU A 226 1.46 -6.02 -7.40
N LEU A 227 2.35 -6.02 -6.40
CA LEU A 227 3.64 -6.72 -6.47
C LEU A 227 3.46 -8.24 -6.56
N GLY A 228 2.50 -8.81 -5.83
CA GLY A 228 2.21 -10.24 -5.91
C GLY A 228 1.66 -10.64 -7.28
N LYS A 229 0.77 -9.82 -7.86
CA LYS A 229 0.29 -10.00 -9.23
C LYS A 229 1.41 -9.87 -10.26
N ARG A 230 2.30 -8.90 -10.09
CA ARG A 230 3.49 -8.74 -10.93
C ARG A 230 4.36 -9.99 -10.92
N ALA A 231 4.60 -10.58 -9.75
CA ALA A 231 5.36 -11.83 -9.64
C ALA A 231 4.66 -12.98 -10.38
N LYS A 232 3.34 -13.14 -10.22
CA LYS A 232 2.58 -14.16 -10.97
C LYS A 232 2.61 -13.94 -12.48
N LEU A 233 2.57 -12.68 -12.94
CA LEU A 233 2.69 -12.36 -14.36
C LEU A 233 4.07 -12.70 -14.90
N ARG A 234 5.14 -12.49 -14.13
CA ARG A 234 6.50 -12.92 -14.49
C ARG A 234 6.64 -14.43 -14.59
N MET A 235 6.04 -15.19 -13.67
CA MET A 235 6.01 -16.66 -13.75
C MET A 235 5.32 -17.11 -15.04
N LEU A 236 4.17 -16.51 -15.37
CA LEU A 236 3.46 -16.79 -16.61
C LEU A 236 4.31 -16.41 -17.85
N SER A 237 4.95 -15.23 -17.83
CA SER A 237 5.85 -14.78 -18.91
C SER A 237 7.01 -15.76 -19.11
N HIS A 238 7.63 -16.23 -18.03
CA HIS A 238 8.70 -17.23 -18.09
C HIS A 238 8.22 -18.55 -18.71
N ARG A 239 6.97 -18.97 -18.46
CA ARG A 239 6.38 -20.13 -19.14
C ARG A 239 6.35 -19.93 -20.66
N PHE A 240 5.94 -18.76 -21.14
CA PHE A 240 6.00 -18.45 -22.58
C PHE A 240 7.42 -18.42 -23.11
N THR A 241 8.40 -17.93 -22.33
CA THR A 241 9.82 -17.99 -22.71
C THR A 241 10.30 -19.43 -22.89
N LYS A 242 9.87 -20.37 -22.03
CA LYS A 242 10.18 -21.80 -22.20
C LYS A 242 9.57 -22.41 -23.48
N LEU A 243 8.48 -21.84 -24.00
CA LEU A 243 7.96 -22.29 -25.29
C LEU A 243 8.87 -21.94 -26.46
N ILE A 244 9.67 -20.87 -26.33
CA ILE A 244 10.64 -20.49 -27.36
C ILE A 244 11.72 -21.56 -27.50
N THR A 245 12.14 -22.19 -26.41
CA THR A 245 13.18 -23.23 -26.42
C THR A 245 12.73 -24.55 -27.05
N LEU A 246 11.44 -24.70 -27.37
CA LEU A 246 10.90 -25.88 -28.04
C LEU A 246 11.19 -25.91 -29.56
N SER A 247 11.81 -24.88 -30.13
CA SER A 247 12.10 -24.75 -31.56
C SER A 247 12.95 -25.89 -32.15
N ASP A 248 13.61 -26.68 -31.30
CA ASP A 248 14.58 -27.71 -31.72
C ASP A 248 13.95 -29.09 -31.95
N LEU A 249 12.62 -29.22 -31.77
CA LEU A 249 11.88 -30.47 -31.97
C LEU A 249 11.53 -30.71 -33.45
N SER A 250 11.26 -31.98 -33.80
CA SER A 250 10.69 -32.31 -35.10
C SER A 250 9.32 -31.65 -35.28
N LEU A 251 8.96 -31.26 -36.51
CA LEU A 251 7.76 -30.48 -36.80
C LEU A 251 6.46 -31.09 -36.25
N ASP A 252 6.29 -32.40 -36.36
CA ASP A 252 5.09 -33.08 -35.83
C ASP A 252 4.98 -32.98 -34.32
N ILE A 253 6.09 -33.26 -33.61
CA ILE A 253 6.17 -33.21 -32.15
C ILE A 253 6.04 -31.76 -31.67
N TYR A 254 6.64 -30.82 -32.40
CA TYR A 254 6.61 -29.39 -32.12
C TYR A 254 5.16 -28.87 -32.03
N PHE A 255 4.34 -29.09 -33.07
CA PHE A 255 2.99 -28.52 -33.11
C PHE A 255 2.07 -29.14 -32.06
N GLU A 256 2.17 -30.45 -31.83
CA GLU A 256 1.37 -31.13 -30.80
C GLU A 256 1.76 -30.67 -29.39
N HIS A 257 3.06 -30.65 -29.10
CA HIS A 257 3.56 -30.23 -27.80
C HIS A 257 3.27 -28.74 -27.54
N MET A 258 3.49 -27.87 -28.54
CA MET A 258 3.19 -26.45 -28.43
C MET A 258 1.71 -26.17 -28.21
N SER A 259 0.81 -26.89 -28.89
CA SER A 259 -0.64 -26.76 -28.69
C SER A 259 -1.04 -27.13 -27.26
N ARG A 260 -0.48 -28.24 -26.73
CA ARG A 260 -0.73 -28.66 -25.34
C ARG A 260 -0.24 -27.63 -24.33
N GLU A 261 1.01 -27.19 -24.45
CA GLU A 261 1.58 -26.21 -23.52
C GLU A 261 0.90 -24.83 -23.63
N LEU A 262 0.53 -24.41 -24.83
CA LEU A 262 -0.23 -23.18 -25.05
C LEU A 262 -1.60 -23.24 -24.37
N ARG A 263 -2.29 -24.39 -24.46
CA ARG A 263 -3.59 -24.56 -23.79
C ARG A 263 -3.47 -24.42 -22.28
N GLU A 264 -2.43 -24.99 -21.67
CA GLU A 264 -2.18 -24.83 -20.24
C GLU A 264 -1.84 -23.38 -19.88
N ALA A 265 -0.97 -22.72 -20.65
CA ALA A 265 -0.63 -21.32 -20.46
C ALA A 265 -1.85 -20.40 -20.59
N LEU A 266 -2.75 -20.69 -21.54
CA LEU A 266 -4.02 -19.97 -21.72
C LEU A 266 -4.95 -20.12 -20.53
N LEU A 267 -5.09 -21.32 -19.96
CA LEU A 267 -5.90 -21.53 -18.76
C LEU A 267 -5.38 -20.71 -17.58
N GLN A 268 -4.06 -20.74 -17.35
CA GLN A 268 -3.42 -19.93 -16.31
C GLN A 268 -3.59 -18.43 -16.57
N GLN A 269 -3.47 -18.01 -17.84
CA GLN A 269 -3.65 -16.63 -18.24
C GLN A 269 -5.10 -16.15 -18.01
N THR A 270 -6.11 -16.92 -18.41
CA THR A 270 -7.52 -16.60 -18.15
C THR A 270 -7.79 -16.45 -16.66
N GLU A 271 -7.24 -17.34 -15.84
CA GLU A 271 -7.37 -17.23 -14.38
C GLU A 271 -6.67 -15.98 -13.85
N TYR A 272 -5.46 -15.68 -14.33
CA TYR A 272 -4.74 -14.46 -13.98
C TYR A 272 -5.58 -13.20 -14.26
N TRP A 273 -6.18 -13.10 -15.46
CA TRP A 273 -7.01 -11.98 -15.88
C TRP A 273 -8.25 -11.80 -15.03
N ARG A 274 -8.94 -12.89 -14.69
CA ARG A 274 -10.13 -12.85 -13.81
C ARG A 274 -9.82 -12.12 -12.51
N PHE A 275 -8.73 -12.50 -11.86
CA PHE A 275 -8.31 -11.88 -10.60
C PHE A 275 -7.63 -10.52 -10.78
N LEU A 276 -7.08 -10.22 -11.97
CA LEU A 276 -6.62 -8.87 -12.28
C LEU A 276 -7.80 -7.90 -12.35
N GLY A 277 -8.95 -8.31 -12.91
CA GLY A 277 -10.17 -7.49 -12.92
C GLY A 277 -10.61 -7.09 -11.51
N VAL A 278 -10.59 -8.03 -10.56
CA VAL A 278 -10.86 -7.75 -9.14
C VAL A 278 -9.86 -6.75 -8.56
N LEU A 279 -8.57 -6.93 -8.85
CA LEU A 279 -7.53 -6.01 -8.37
C LEU A 279 -7.70 -4.61 -8.98
N LYS A 280 -8.05 -4.48 -10.27
CA LYS A 280 -8.26 -3.18 -10.91
C LYS A 280 -9.34 -2.36 -10.21
N GLY A 281 -10.50 -2.96 -9.92
CA GLY A 281 -11.56 -2.28 -9.19
C GLY A 281 -11.12 -1.81 -7.80
N LEU A 282 -10.38 -2.67 -7.08
CA LEU A 282 -9.81 -2.33 -5.77
C LEU A 282 -8.84 -1.15 -5.86
N ILE A 283 -7.90 -1.19 -6.81
CA ILE A 283 -6.89 -0.12 -6.97
C ILE A 283 -7.54 1.19 -7.40
N ALA A 284 -8.53 1.15 -8.28
CA ALA A 284 -9.29 2.34 -8.69
C ALA A 284 -9.98 3.01 -7.48
N GLU A 285 -10.67 2.25 -6.64
CA GLU A 285 -11.35 2.78 -5.45
C GLU A 285 -10.36 3.42 -4.46
N ILE A 286 -9.21 2.78 -4.20
CA ILE A 286 -8.17 3.34 -3.34
C ILE A 286 -7.55 4.60 -3.96
N PHE A 287 -7.31 4.56 -5.27
CA PHE A 287 -6.64 5.65 -5.99
C PHE A 287 -7.49 6.93 -6.03
N VAL A 288 -8.81 6.83 -6.26
CA VAL A 288 -9.73 7.99 -6.18
C VAL A 288 -9.53 8.73 -4.87
N LEU A 289 -9.55 7.98 -3.76
CA LEU A 289 -9.45 8.56 -2.43
C LEU A 289 -8.10 9.25 -2.21
N VAL A 290 -7.00 8.59 -2.58
CA VAL A 290 -5.65 9.18 -2.50
C VAL A 290 -5.53 10.42 -3.39
N HIS A 291 -6.08 10.38 -4.60
CA HIS A 291 -5.97 11.46 -5.57
C HIS A 291 -6.68 12.74 -5.12
N TYR A 292 -7.97 12.65 -4.79
CA TYR A 292 -8.73 13.84 -4.39
C TYR A 292 -8.26 14.39 -3.04
N PHE A 293 -7.90 13.52 -2.10
CA PHE A 293 -7.34 13.97 -0.82
C PHE A 293 -6.01 14.68 -1.01
N ALA A 294 -5.09 14.15 -1.83
CA ALA A 294 -3.82 14.80 -2.12
C ALA A 294 -4.00 16.20 -2.72
N ILE A 295 -4.89 16.37 -3.70
CA ILE A 295 -5.15 17.69 -4.31
C ILE A 295 -5.63 18.69 -3.26
N LEU A 296 -6.64 18.32 -2.47
CA LEU A 296 -7.23 19.20 -1.46
C LEU A 296 -6.21 19.59 -0.39
N THR A 297 -5.47 18.60 0.13
CA THR A 297 -4.52 18.83 1.22
C THR A 297 -3.27 19.58 0.78
N ILE A 298 -2.72 19.29 -0.42
CA ILE A 298 -1.57 20.04 -0.96
C ILE A 298 -1.95 21.51 -1.20
N GLY A 299 -3.14 21.77 -1.76
CA GLY A 299 -3.63 23.14 -1.93
C GLY A 299 -3.75 23.88 -0.60
N ALA A 300 -4.30 23.22 0.43
CA ALA A 300 -4.40 23.79 1.77
C ALA A 300 -3.01 24.03 2.41
N PHE A 301 -2.06 23.11 2.22
CA PHE A 301 -0.69 23.26 2.70
C PHE A 301 0.01 24.47 2.09
N PHE A 302 -0.11 24.67 0.78
CA PHE A 302 0.44 25.87 0.13
C PHE A 302 -0.13 27.14 0.73
N TYR A 303 -1.46 27.21 0.87
CA TYR A 303 -2.14 28.35 1.47
C TYR A 303 -1.66 28.65 2.91
N ILE A 304 -1.51 27.62 3.74
CA ILE A 304 -1.03 27.79 5.12
C ILE A 304 0.41 28.29 5.11
N THR A 305 1.30 27.68 4.31
CA THR A 305 2.72 28.06 4.28
C THR A 305 2.97 29.49 3.79
N THR A 306 2.16 30.00 2.86
CA THR A 306 2.24 31.40 2.42
C THR A 306 1.89 32.37 3.53
N GLY A 307 0.99 32.01 4.44
CA GLY A 307 0.55 32.86 5.56
C GLY A 307 1.46 32.84 6.79
N THR A 308 2.15 31.72 7.06
CA THR A 308 2.91 31.52 8.32
C THR A 308 4.41 31.79 8.23
N GLY A 309 4.97 31.98 7.02
CA GLY A 309 6.42 32.10 6.82
C GLY A 309 7.18 30.80 7.09
N ILE A 310 8.51 30.87 7.26
CA ILE A 310 9.37 29.70 7.56
C ILE A 310 9.34 29.43 9.06
N SER A 311 8.70 28.32 9.47
CA SER A 311 8.61 27.87 10.86
C SER A 311 8.74 26.35 10.96
N PHE A 312 8.78 25.81 12.19
CA PHE A 312 8.69 24.36 12.41
C PHE A 312 7.40 23.76 11.80
N MET A 313 6.29 24.51 11.82
CA MET A 313 5.04 24.09 11.17
C MET A 313 5.19 23.96 9.66
N SER A 314 5.95 24.86 9.03
CA SER A 314 6.23 24.79 7.59
C SER A 314 7.05 23.54 7.24
N PHE A 315 7.97 23.12 8.11
CA PHE A 315 8.69 21.85 7.97
C PHE A 315 7.74 20.65 8.11
N ALA A 316 6.88 20.63 9.13
CA ALA A 316 5.90 19.56 9.33
C ALA A 316 4.92 19.44 8.14
N ILE A 317 4.42 20.57 7.63
CA ILE A 317 3.57 20.66 6.44
C ILE A 317 4.30 20.12 5.21
N THR A 318 5.56 20.52 5.01
CA THR A 318 6.38 20.04 3.88
C THR A 318 6.58 18.53 3.94
N THR A 319 6.90 17.99 5.12
CA THR A 319 7.04 16.54 5.32
C THR A 319 5.71 15.81 5.04
N ALA A 320 4.58 16.34 5.53
CA ALA A 320 3.26 15.77 5.24
C ALA A 320 2.92 15.80 3.74
N ALA A 321 3.24 16.90 3.03
CA ALA A 321 3.06 17.00 1.59
C ALA A 321 3.91 15.96 0.83
N ILE A 322 5.17 15.79 1.23
CA ILE A 322 6.06 14.76 0.65
C ILE A 322 5.46 13.37 0.87
N TYR A 323 4.91 13.06 2.03
CA TYR A 323 4.27 11.76 2.27
C TYR A 323 3.06 11.51 1.35
N LEU A 324 2.20 12.51 1.15
CA LEU A 324 1.06 12.39 0.24
C LEU A 324 1.50 12.19 -1.20
N LEU A 325 2.51 12.94 -1.64
CA LEU A 325 3.09 12.81 -2.98
C LEU A 325 3.75 11.44 -3.17
N LEU A 326 4.46 10.93 -2.16
CA LEU A 326 5.05 9.60 -2.20
C LEU A 326 3.98 8.52 -2.27
N GLU A 327 2.93 8.58 -1.45
CA GLU A 327 1.81 7.63 -1.50
C GLU A 327 1.20 7.58 -2.91
N TYR A 328 0.91 8.75 -3.49
CA TYR A 328 0.39 8.87 -4.85
C TYR A 328 1.36 8.28 -5.88
N TYR A 329 2.62 8.72 -5.84
CA TYR A 329 3.66 8.28 -6.78
C TYR A 329 3.87 6.77 -6.73
N PHE A 330 3.92 6.18 -5.53
CA PHE A 330 4.11 4.74 -5.37
C PHE A 330 2.96 3.95 -5.99
N LEU A 331 1.71 4.37 -5.82
CA LEU A 331 0.57 3.70 -6.48
C LEU A 331 0.69 3.75 -8.00
N CYS A 332 0.95 4.93 -8.58
CA CYS A 332 1.18 5.09 -10.01
C CYS A 332 2.33 4.20 -10.51
N ARG A 333 3.49 4.25 -9.83
CA ARG A 333 4.68 3.51 -10.25
C ARG A 333 4.48 1.99 -10.18
N LEU A 334 3.71 1.50 -9.20
CA LEU A 334 3.40 0.08 -9.09
C LEU A 334 2.46 -0.41 -10.19
N VAL A 335 1.51 0.43 -10.61
CA VAL A 335 0.64 0.15 -11.75
C VAL A 335 1.44 0.13 -13.06
N ASP A 336 2.23 1.16 -13.33
CA ASP A 336 3.11 1.21 -14.52
C ASP A 336 4.05 0.01 -14.54
N SER A 337 4.65 -0.30 -13.38
CA SER A 337 5.55 -1.44 -13.28
C SER A 337 4.88 -2.78 -13.56
N LEU A 338 3.56 -2.91 -13.38
CA LEU A 338 2.83 -4.12 -13.77
C LEU A 338 2.52 -4.12 -15.27
N GLN A 339 2.22 -2.95 -15.85
CA GLN A 339 2.05 -2.78 -17.29
C GLN A 339 3.35 -3.09 -18.06
N ASP A 340 4.50 -2.62 -17.56
CA ASP A 340 5.84 -2.90 -18.10
C ASP A 340 6.09 -4.42 -18.24
N GLU A 341 5.74 -5.21 -17.22
CA GLU A 341 5.91 -6.68 -17.28
C GLU A 341 4.97 -7.34 -18.30
N ALA A 342 3.78 -6.78 -18.48
CA ALA A 342 2.85 -7.30 -19.46
C ALA A 342 3.30 -6.97 -20.89
N GLU A 343 3.90 -5.80 -21.10
CA GLU A 343 4.53 -5.45 -22.38
C GLU A 343 5.74 -6.35 -22.66
N ALA A 344 6.55 -6.67 -21.65
CA ALA A 344 7.63 -7.65 -21.79
C ALA A 344 7.10 -9.04 -22.20
N MET A 345 6.02 -9.51 -21.56
CA MET A 345 5.34 -10.76 -21.94
C MET A 345 4.80 -10.73 -23.38
N ALA A 346 4.23 -9.59 -23.80
CA ALA A 346 3.79 -9.39 -25.17
C ALA A 346 4.96 -9.49 -26.17
N GLY A 347 6.13 -8.96 -25.82
CA GLY A 347 7.36 -9.12 -26.60
C GLY A 347 7.78 -10.58 -26.77
N VAL A 348 7.75 -11.37 -25.69
CA VAL A 348 8.05 -12.81 -25.72
C VAL A 348 7.09 -13.57 -26.65
N ILE A 349 5.80 -13.27 -26.58
CA ILE A 349 4.78 -13.90 -27.46
C ILE A 349 5.00 -13.53 -28.92
N LEU A 350 5.38 -12.28 -29.20
CA LEU A 350 5.69 -11.84 -30.56
C LEU A 350 6.92 -12.58 -31.10
N GLU A 351 7.96 -12.76 -30.29
CA GLU A 351 9.14 -13.56 -30.66
C GLU A 351 8.78 -15.03 -30.92
N LEU A 352 7.89 -15.60 -30.12
CA LEU A 352 7.40 -16.97 -30.34
C LEU A 352 6.67 -17.08 -31.69
N CYS A 353 5.91 -16.05 -32.09
CA CYS A 353 5.26 -16.01 -33.40
C CYS A 353 6.24 -15.94 -34.57
N THR A 354 7.36 -15.20 -34.42
CA THR A 354 8.36 -15.05 -35.49
C THR A 354 9.23 -16.29 -35.65
N ARG A 355 9.46 -17.04 -34.56
CA ARG A 355 10.27 -18.27 -34.57
C ARG A 355 9.48 -19.52 -34.95
N MET A 356 8.16 -19.45 -35.05
CA MET A 356 7.32 -20.60 -35.39
C MET A 356 7.62 -21.10 -36.82
N PRO A 357 8.03 -22.36 -37.00
CA PRO A 357 8.39 -22.89 -38.30
C PRO A 357 7.15 -23.05 -39.19
N TYR A 358 7.30 -22.72 -40.48
CA TYR A 358 6.26 -22.91 -41.47
C TYR A 358 6.50 -24.19 -42.28
N SER A 359 5.48 -25.03 -42.37
CA SER A 359 5.43 -26.19 -43.27
C SER A 359 4.10 -26.20 -44.02
N ARG A 360 4.11 -26.59 -45.29
CA ARG A 360 2.89 -26.73 -46.10
C ARG A 360 1.98 -27.84 -45.57
N GLU A 361 2.56 -28.92 -45.03
CA GLU A 361 1.84 -30.06 -44.47
C GLU A 361 1.12 -29.69 -43.15
N HIS A 362 1.73 -28.79 -42.36
CA HIS A 362 1.18 -28.34 -41.08
C HIS A 362 0.52 -26.96 -41.15
N HIS A 363 0.19 -26.49 -42.36
CA HIS A 363 -0.33 -25.13 -42.58
C HIS A 363 -1.51 -24.78 -41.66
N SER A 364 -2.47 -25.69 -41.50
CA SER A 364 -3.63 -25.46 -40.62
C SER A 364 -3.23 -25.26 -39.16
N LYS A 365 -2.32 -26.10 -38.63
CA LYS A 365 -1.84 -26.01 -37.24
C LYS A 365 -1.03 -24.73 -37.01
N TYR A 366 -0.20 -24.34 -37.98
CA TYR A 366 0.53 -23.08 -37.96
C TYR A 366 -0.41 -21.87 -37.87
N ILE A 367 -1.43 -21.82 -38.73
CA ILE A 367 -2.41 -20.71 -38.74
C ILE A 367 -3.20 -20.66 -37.42
N GLU A 368 -3.60 -21.81 -36.88
CA GLU A 368 -4.32 -21.90 -35.61
C GLU A 368 -3.51 -21.35 -34.44
N LEU A 369 -2.26 -21.81 -34.27
CA LEU A 369 -1.38 -21.36 -33.19
C LEU A 369 -1.05 -19.87 -33.34
N ARG A 370 -0.69 -19.44 -34.55
CA ARG A 370 -0.38 -18.03 -34.83
C ARG A 370 -1.57 -17.13 -34.52
N THR A 371 -2.77 -17.52 -34.93
CA THR A 371 -4.01 -16.78 -34.60
C THR A 371 -4.22 -16.71 -33.09
N SER A 372 -4.02 -17.83 -32.39
CA SER A 372 -4.15 -17.89 -30.93
C SER A 372 -3.19 -16.93 -30.23
N PHE A 373 -1.91 -16.90 -30.62
CA PHE A 373 -0.94 -15.95 -30.07
C PHE A 373 -1.28 -14.49 -30.37
N MET A 374 -1.78 -14.18 -31.57
CA MET A 374 -2.23 -12.82 -31.90
C MET A 374 -3.41 -12.38 -31.02
N ILE A 375 -4.38 -13.28 -30.75
CA ILE A 375 -5.48 -13.00 -29.83
C ILE A 375 -4.96 -12.75 -28.41
N ILE A 376 -4.02 -13.57 -27.94
CA ILE A 376 -3.38 -13.40 -26.63
C ILE A 376 -2.70 -12.03 -26.55
N LEU A 377 -1.94 -11.66 -27.58
CA LEU A 377 -1.22 -10.39 -27.66
C LEU A 377 -2.18 -9.18 -27.58
N LEU A 378 -3.30 -9.24 -28.31
CA LEU A 378 -4.34 -8.21 -28.27
C LEU A 378 -4.97 -8.11 -26.87
N ASN A 379 -5.23 -9.24 -26.24
CA ASN A 379 -5.80 -9.29 -24.88
C ASN A 379 -4.83 -8.78 -23.82
N ILE A 380 -3.52 -9.04 -23.94
CA ILE A 380 -2.51 -8.49 -23.02
C ILE A 380 -2.51 -6.96 -23.11
N ARG A 381 -2.42 -6.41 -24.33
CA ARG A 381 -2.36 -4.95 -24.52
C ARG A 381 -3.59 -4.22 -24.00
N ARG A 382 -4.79 -4.73 -24.29
CA ARG A 382 -6.03 -4.09 -23.83
C ARG A 382 -6.33 -4.40 -22.35
N GLY A 383 -5.99 -5.61 -21.91
CA GLY A 383 -6.34 -6.14 -20.60
C GLY A 383 -5.56 -5.53 -19.44
N MET A 384 -4.49 -4.76 -19.68
CA MET A 384 -3.62 -4.23 -18.62
C MET A 384 -3.88 -2.79 -18.21
N LEU A 385 -4.58 -2.01 -19.03
CA LEU A 385 -4.88 -0.61 -18.73
C LEU A 385 -5.66 -0.50 -17.41
N MET A 386 -5.14 0.26 -16.46
CA MET A 386 -5.79 0.49 -15.18
C MET A 386 -6.47 1.85 -15.21
N ASN A 387 -7.76 1.82 -15.53
CA ASN A 387 -8.57 3.03 -15.58
C ASN A 387 -9.29 3.22 -14.25
N CYS A 388 -9.28 4.45 -13.76
CA CYS A 388 -9.99 4.84 -12.57
C CYS A 388 -11.37 5.39 -12.94
N PHE A 389 -12.40 4.54 -12.89
CA PHE A 389 -13.79 4.89 -13.24
C PHE A 389 -13.92 5.61 -14.60
N GLU A 390 -13.06 5.27 -15.57
CA GLU A 390 -12.99 5.90 -16.90
C GLU A 390 -12.64 7.42 -16.88
N LEU A 391 -12.36 8.00 -15.71
CA LEU A 391 -12.01 9.42 -15.57
C LEU A 391 -10.55 9.68 -15.96
N PHE A 392 -9.64 8.82 -15.53
CA PHE A 392 -8.21 8.94 -15.82
C PHE A 392 -7.52 7.56 -15.77
N GLU A 393 -6.42 7.45 -16.51
CA GLU A 393 -5.54 6.29 -16.45
C GLU A 393 -4.57 6.44 -15.26
N ILE A 394 -4.50 5.41 -14.43
CA ILE A 394 -3.57 5.39 -13.29
C ILE A 394 -2.17 5.16 -13.83
N SER A 395 -1.39 6.23 -13.91
CA SER A 395 -0.03 6.19 -14.45
C SER A 395 0.87 7.23 -13.79
N THR A 396 2.19 7.11 -13.96
CA THR A 396 3.13 8.18 -13.55
C THR A 396 2.89 9.49 -14.28
N LEU A 397 2.29 9.48 -15.48
CA LEU A 397 1.88 10.70 -16.17
C LEU A 397 0.81 11.46 -15.37
N ALA A 398 -0.20 10.76 -14.85
CA ALA A 398 -1.24 11.36 -14.00
C ALA A 398 -0.66 11.98 -12.71
N PHE A 399 0.44 11.46 -12.19
CA PHE A 399 1.18 12.09 -11.08
C PHE A 399 1.86 13.39 -11.49
N VAL A 400 2.51 13.42 -12.66
CA VAL A 400 3.14 14.63 -13.20
C VAL A 400 2.12 15.72 -13.47
N GLU A 401 0.94 15.37 -13.99
CA GLU A 401 -0.17 16.30 -14.18
C GLU A 401 -0.65 16.91 -12.86
N LEU A 402 -0.73 16.09 -11.79
CA LEU A 402 -1.06 16.58 -10.46
C LEU A 402 0.00 17.53 -9.90
N LEU A 403 1.30 17.22 -10.07
CA LEU A 403 2.39 18.11 -9.68
C LEU A 403 2.36 19.44 -10.43
N ASN A 404 2.14 19.41 -11.74
CA ASN A 404 2.02 20.61 -12.56
C ASN A 404 0.83 21.46 -12.10
N THR A 405 -0.32 20.83 -11.85
CA THR A 405 -1.50 21.51 -11.30
C THR A 405 -1.21 22.16 -9.94
N ALA A 406 -0.58 21.41 -9.03
CA ALA A 406 -0.19 21.89 -7.72
C ALA A 406 0.77 23.09 -7.80
N TYR A 407 1.77 23.01 -8.69
CA TYR A 407 2.70 24.10 -8.96
C TYR A 407 2.01 25.34 -9.54
N SER A 408 1.09 25.17 -10.50
CA SER A 408 0.33 26.29 -11.06
C SER A 408 -0.54 26.99 -10.02
N VAL A 409 -1.20 26.23 -9.13
CA VAL A 409 -1.98 26.78 -8.01
C VAL A 409 -1.07 27.54 -7.05
N LEU A 410 0.07 26.98 -6.69
CA LEU A 410 1.05 27.64 -5.83
C LEU A 410 1.55 28.96 -6.46
N ALA A 411 1.95 28.93 -7.74
CA ALA A 411 2.42 30.10 -8.45
C ALA A 411 1.34 31.20 -8.53
N PHE A 412 0.08 30.81 -8.73
CA PHE A 412 -1.06 31.73 -8.68
C PHE A 412 -1.22 32.34 -7.28
N LEU A 413 -1.21 31.53 -6.22
CA LEU A 413 -1.32 32.02 -4.84
C LEU A 413 -0.18 32.98 -4.47
N ILE A 414 1.05 32.70 -4.91
CA ILE A 414 2.21 33.60 -4.69
C ILE A 414 2.07 34.91 -5.48
N SER A 415 1.44 34.88 -6.66
CA SER A 415 1.32 36.06 -7.52
C SER A 415 0.19 37.00 -7.09
N PHE A 416 -0.84 36.49 -6.41
CA PHE A 416 -2.05 37.23 -6.04
C PHE A 416 -2.28 37.39 -4.53
N GLY A 417 -1.58 36.62 -3.70
CA GLY A 417 -1.56 36.77 -2.23
C GLY A 417 -0.36 37.59 -1.79
#